data_AF-A0A925MG85-F1
#
_entry.id   AF-A0A925MG85-F1
#
_cell.length_a   1.000
_cell.length_b   1.000
_cell.length_c   1.000
_cell.angle_alpha   90.00
_cell.angle_beta   90.00
_cell.angle_gamma   90.00
#
_symmetry.space_group_name_H-M   'P 1'
#
loop_
_entity.id
_entity.type
_entity.pdbx_description
1 polymer ?
#
loop_
_entity_poly.entity_id
_entity_poly.type
_entity_poly.pdbx_seq_one_letter_code
_entity_poly.pdbx_strand_id
1 'polypeptide(L)'
;MTQSAEDPLVAQAFDPKKHEDLKRAIERLSSDEAAYFLHKLECAVRKRKVQLTGYLIAMGAWLATMLLALLYFGTHQGFVIWVFVIPFAVVGAILYGFGRWAERIGNKAGPPPPVDR
;
A
#
# COMPACT_ATOMS: atom_id res chain seq x y z
N MET A 1 -15.06 -21.48 2.62
CA MET A 1 -14.32 -21.14 3.87
C MET A 1 -12.84 -21.17 3.53
N THR A 2 -12.28 -20.05 3.07
CA THR A 2 -10.89 -19.97 2.63
C THR A 2 -10.08 -19.35 3.76
N GLN A 3 -9.34 -20.22 4.48
CA GLN A 3 -8.22 -19.84 5.33
C GLN A 3 -7.25 -19.00 4.48
N SER A 4 -7.25 -17.68 4.65
CA SER A 4 -6.09 -16.88 4.26
C SER A 4 -4.98 -17.23 5.24
N ALA A 5 -4.03 -18.04 4.74
CA ALA A 5 -2.74 -18.24 5.35
C ALA A 5 -2.19 -16.89 5.81
N GLU A 6 -1.98 -16.75 7.11
CA GLU A 6 -1.25 -15.63 7.69
C GLU A 6 0.10 -15.58 6.98
N ASP A 7 0.30 -14.50 6.23
CA ASP A 7 1.50 -14.22 5.46
C ASP A 7 2.72 -14.40 6.38
N PRO A 8 3.66 -15.32 6.10
CA PRO A 8 4.76 -15.66 7.01
C PRO A 8 5.62 -14.43 7.37
N LEU A 9 5.56 -13.36 6.57
CA LEU A 9 6.15 -12.05 6.85
C LEU A 9 5.48 -11.32 8.03
N VAL A 10 4.18 -11.51 8.24
CA VAL A 10 3.41 -10.91 9.35
C VAL A 10 3.73 -11.66 10.66
N ALA A 11 3.77 -12.99 10.63
CA ALA A 11 4.19 -13.79 11.79
C ALA A 11 5.63 -13.46 12.22
N GLN A 12 6.53 -13.23 11.25
CA GLN A 12 7.92 -12.84 11.53
C GLN A 12 8.10 -11.39 12.00
N ALA A 13 7.08 -10.54 11.85
CA ALA A 13 7.09 -9.15 12.28
C ALA A 13 6.58 -8.96 13.73
N PHE A 14 5.82 -9.94 14.25
CA PHE A 14 5.29 -9.96 15.63
C PHE A 14 5.99 -10.98 16.54
N ASP A 15 7.18 -11.44 16.16
CA ASP A 15 7.95 -12.40 16.95
C ASP A 15 8.51 -11.74 18.22
N PRO A 16 8.09 -12.16 19.44
CA PRO A 16 8.46 -11.52 20.71
C PRO A 16 9.97 -11.45 20.94
N LYS A 17 10.77 -12.35 20.34
CA LYS A 17 12.23 -12.28 20.39
C LYS A 17 12.81 -11.08 19.63
N LYS A 18 12.27 -10.76 18.45
CA LYS A 18 12.70 -9.57 17.69
C LYS A 18 12.30 -8.28 18.38
N HIS A 19 11.24 -8.28 19.17
CA HIS A 19 10.84 -7.13 19.97
C HIS A 19 11.86 -6.79 21.07
N GLU A 20 12.46 -7.79 21.73
CA GLU A 20 13.54 -7.55 22.71
C GLU A 20 14.83 -7.07 22.05
N ASP A 21 15.20 -7.64 20.91
CA ASP A 21 16.37 -7.20 20.14
C ASP A 21 16.19 -5.79 19.56
N LEU A 22 14.97 -5.44 19.10
CA LEU A 22 14.62 -4.06 18.74
C LEU A 22 14.76 -3.13 19.95
N LYS A 23 14.32 -3.56 21.14
CA LYS A 23 14.40 -2.76 22.37
C LYS A 23 15.85 -2.47 22.75
N ARG A 24 16.72 -3.48 22.71
CA ARG A 24 18.17 -3.34 22.95
C ARG A 24 18.88 -2.52 21.88
N ALA A 25 18.43 -2.63 20.63
CA ALA A 25 18.93 -1.78 19.55
C ALA A 25 18.51 -0.32 19.78
N ILE A 26 17.25 -0.07 20.15
CA ILE A 26 16.72 1.26 20.46
C ILE A 26 17.42 1.89 21.67
N GLU A 27 17.73 1.12 22.72
CA GLU A 27 18.52 1.57 23.88
C GLU A 27 19.97 1.92 23.54
N ARG A 28 20.50 1.44 22.40
CA ARG A 28 21.84 1.75 21.90
C ARG A 28 21.88 2.81 20.80
N LEU A 29 20.73 3.30 20.33
CA LEU A 29 20.70 4.33 19.28
C LEU A 29 21.20 5.67 19.82
N SER A 30 22.14 6.28 19.11
CA SER A 30 22.42 7.71 19.23
C SER A 30 21.14 8.51 18.93
N SER A 31 20.98 9.69 19.53
CA SER A 31 19.84 10.59 19.28
C SER A 31 19.61 10.88 17.78
N ASP A 32 20.69 10.87 16.99
CA ASP A 32 20.65 11.09 15.53
C ASP A 32 20.09 9.89 14.76
N GLU A 33 20.39 8.68 15.23
CA GLU A 33 19.91 7.42 14.66
C GLU A 33 18.42 7.21 14.97
N ALA A 34 17.98 7.54 16.19
CA ALA A 34 16.58 7.53 16.57
C ALA A 34 15.74 8.47 15.68
N ALA A 35 16.25 9.69 15.41
CA ALA A 35 15.59 10.64 14.51
C ALA A 35 15.49 10.11 13.07
N TYR A 36 16.53 9.43 12.57
CA TYR A 36 16.52 8.79 11.26
C TYR A 36 15.46 7.68 11.14
N PHE A 37 15.39 6.78 12.13
CA PHE A 37 14.40 5.70 12.13
C PHE A 37 12.97 6.23 12.23
N LEU A 38 12.75 7.26 13.05
CA LEU A 38 11.45 7.90 13.22
C LEU A 38 11.00 8.58 11.92
N HIS A 39 11.89 9.28 11.23
CA HIS A 39 11.63 9.88 9.92
C HIS A 39 11.32 8.83 8.85
N LYS A 40 12.04 7.70 8.85
CA LYS A 40 11.79 6.59 7.92
C LYS A 40 10.46 5.90 8.18
N LEU A 41 10.12 5.67 9.46
CA LEU A 41 8.83 5.14 9.88
C LEU A 41 7.69 6.07 9.48
N GLU A 42 7.84 7.38 9.69
CA GLU A 42 6.85 8.37 9.30
C GLU A 42 6.63 8.36 7.78
N CYS A 43 7.71 8.30 6.99
CA CYS A 43 7.62 8.15 5.54
C CYS A 43 6.91 6.85 5.12
N ALA A 44 7.20 5.74 5.79
CA ALA A 44 6.55 4.45 5.52
C ALA A 44 5.04 4.50 5.85
N VAL A 45 4.67 5.11 6.98
CA VAL A 45 3.25 5.27 7.39
C VAL A 45 2.52 6.18 6.42
N ARG A 46 3.11 7.31 6.02
CA ARG A 46 2.54 8.21 5.00
C ARG A 46 2.34 7.50 3.67
N LYS A 47 3.32 6.72 3.21
CA LYS A 47 3.20 5.89 2.00
C LYS A 47 2.04 4.90 2.11
N ARG A 48 1.93 4.20 3.24
CA ARG A 48 0.84 3.23 3.49
C ARG A 48 -0.53 3.89 3.51
N LYS A 49 -0.66 5.08 4.11
CA LYS A 49 -1.90 5.86 4.12
C LYS A 49 -2.36 6.19 2.70
N VAL A 50 -1.45 6.64 1.85
CA VAL A 50 -1.74 6.96 0.44
C VAL A 50 -2.18 5.71 -0.34
N GLN A 51 -1.50 4.58 -0.14
CA GLN A 51 -1.91 3.31 -0.76
C GLN A 51 -3.30 2.86 -0.30
N LEU A 52 -3.60 2.91 0.99
CA LEU A 52 -4.91 2.58 1.55
C LEU A 52 -6.02 3.47 0.96
N THR A 53 -5.77 4.78 0.86
CA THR A 53 -6.71 5.71 0.21
C THR A 53 -6.89 5.36 -1.28
N GLY A 54 -5.81 5.01 -1.98
CA GLY A 54 -5.88 4.56 -3.37
C GLY A 54 -6.73 3.30 -3.55
N TYR A 55 -6.59 2.32 -2.65
CA TYR A 55 -7.42 1.11 -2.66
C TYR A 55 -8.90 1.39 -2.39
N LEU A 56 -9.20 2.25 -1.42
CA LEU A 56 -10.57 2.69 -1.12
C LEU A 56 -11.23 3.35 -2.33
N ILE A 57 -10.52 4.26 -2.99
CA ILE A 57 -11.01 4.96 -4.19
C ILE A 57 -11.17 3.97 -5.35
N ALA A 58 -10.21 3.08 -5.56
CA ALA A 58 -10.27 2.06 -6.60
C ALA A 58 -11.47 1.12 -6.40
N MET A 59 -11.73 0.69 -5.16
CA MET A 59 -12.89 -0.13 -4.82
C MET A 59 -14.21 0.60 -5.13
N GLY A 60 -14.32 1.88 -4.76
CA GLY A 60 -15.49 2.69 -5.07
C GLY A 60 -15.71 2.86 -6.57
N ALA A 61 -14.65 3.19 -7.31
CA ALA A 61 -14.71 3.34 -8.77
C ALA A 61 -15.04 2.00 -9.46
N TRP A 62 -14.52 0.89 -8.98
CA TRP A 62 -14.82 -0.45 -9.50
C TRP A 62 -16.30 -0.79 -9.35
N LEU A 63 -16.88 -0.58 -8.16
CA LEU A 63 -18.30 -0.83 -7.92
C LEU A 63 -19.18 0.04 -8.83
N ALA A 64 -18.84 1.33 -8.95
CA ALA A 64 -19.59 2.26 -9.80
C ALA A 64 -19.53 1.87 -11.29
N THR A 65 -18.34 1.54 -11.78
CA THR A 65 -18.14 1.12 -13.18
C THR A 65 -18.75 -0.23 -13.49
N MET A 66 -18.76 -1.18 -12.53
CA MET A 66 -19.48 -2.45 -12.70
C MET A 66 -21.00 -2.28 -12.72
N LEU A 67 -21.55 -1.42 -11.88
CA LEU A 67 -22.98 -1.07 -11.92
C LEU A 67 -23.36 -0.49 -13.29
N LEU A 68 -22.57 0.45 -13.81
CA LEU A 68 -22.76 1.02 -15.14
C LEU A 68 -22.64 -0.03 -16.24
N ALA A 69 -21.65 -0.93 -16.15
CA ALA A 69 -21.47 -2.01 -17.10
C ALA A 69 -22.69 -2.95 -17.14
N LEU A 70 -23.26 -3.26 -15.97
CA LEU A 70 -24.43 -4.13 -15.85
C LEU A 70 -25.69 -3.49 -16.43
N LEU A 71 -25.92 -2.20 -16.15
CA LEU A 71 -27.01 -1.42 -16.72
C LEU A 71 -26.90 -1.32 -18.24
N TYR A 72 -25.70 -1.08 -18.74
CA TYR A 72 -25.44 -0.99 -20.18
C TYR A 72 -25.65 -2.35 -20.87
N PHE A 73 -25.15 -3.44 -20.28
CA PHE A 73 -25.39 -4.80 -20.76
C PHE A 73 -26.88 -5.16 -20.80
N GLY A 74 -27.65 -4.80 -19.77
CA GLY A 74 -29.08 -5.11 -19.71
C GLY A 74 -29.95 -4.33 -20.71
N THR A 75 -29.44 -3.21 -21.24
CA THR A 75 -30.19 -2.32 -22.15
C THR A 75 -29.83 -2.51 -23.62
N HIS A 76 -28.73 -3.19 -23.93
CA HIS A 76 -28.23 -3.35 -25.30
C HIS A 76 -28.18 -4.83 -25.71
N GLN A 77 -28.75 -5.16 -26.86
CA GLN A 77 -28.59 -6.49 -27.47
C GLN A 77 -27.40 -6.46 -28.44
N GLY A 78 -26.33 -7.21 -28.13
CA GLY A 78 -25.12 -7.26 -28.96
C GLY A 78 -23.90 -7.86 -28.24
N PHE A 79 -22.73 -7.79 -28.86
CA PHE A 79 -21.47 -8.21 -28.25
C PHE A 79 -20.93 -7.09 -27.33
N VAL A 80 -21.30 -7.14 -26.05
CA VAL A 80 -21.03 -6.08 -25.06
C VAL A 80 -19.89 -6.45 -24.09
N ILE A 81 -19.14 -7.51 -24.38
CA ILE A 81 -18.07 -8.02 -23.49
C ILE A 81 -16.98 -6.98 -23.18
N TRP A 82 -16.68 -6.07 -24.11
CA TRP A 82 -15.68 -5.01 -23.93
C TRP A 82 -16.03 -4.04 -22.78
N VAL A 83 -17.31 -3.90 -22.43
CA VAL A 83 -17.76 -3.02 -21.34
C VAL A 83 -17.30 -3.54 -19.98
N PHE A 84 -17.09 -4.85 -19.85
CA PHE A 84 -16.52 -5.44 -18.63
C PHE A 84 -15.01 -5.21 -18.50
N VAL A 85 -14.32 -4.80 -19.57
CA VAL A 85 -12.88 -4.47 -19.52
C VAL A 85 -12.65 -3.06 -18.96
N ILE A 86 -13.59 -2.13 -19.18
CA ILE A 86 -13.49 -0.74 -18.73
C ILE A 86 -13.30 -0.62 -17.21
N PRO A 87 -14.08 -1.30 -16.36
CA PRO A 87 -13.86 -1.28 -14.91
C PRO A 87 -12.42 -1.63 -14.52
N PHE A 88 -11.82 -2.65 -15.14
CA PHE A 88 -10.43 -3.04 -14.85
C PHE A 88 -9.43 -2.00 -15.32
N ALA A 89 -9.64 -1.40 -16.49
CA ALA A 89 -8.78 -0.33 -16.99
C ALA A 89 -8.83 0.91 -16.06
N VAL A 90 -10.01 1.29 -15.60
CA VAL A 90 -10.21 2.40 -14.66
C VAL A 90 -9.52 2.12 -13.32
N VAL A 91 -9.73 0.93 -12.75
CA VAL A 91 -9.05 0.50 -11.52
C VAL A 91 -7.54 0.51 -11.69
N GLY A 92 -7.04 -0.05 -12.80
CA GLY A 92 -5.61 -0.06 -13.12
C GLY A 92 -5.01 1.34 -13.19
N ALA A 93 -5.72 2.28 -13.83
CA ALA A 93 -5.29 3.68 -13.91
C ALA A 93 -5.24 4.37 -12.53
N ILE A 94 -6.25 4.12 -11.68
CA ILE A 94 -6.30 4.67 -10.32
C ILE A 94 -5.14 4.12 -9.49
N LEU A 95 -4.95 2.80 -9.45
CA LEU A 95 -3.88 2.18 -8.68
C LEU A 95 -2.50 2.60 -9.18
N TYR A 96 -2.32 2.74 -10.49
CA TYR A 96 -1.08 3.25 -11.07
C TYR A 96 -0.79 4.69 -10.61
N GLY A 97 -1.79 5.57 -10.63
CA GLY A 97 -1.66 6.96 -10.17
C GLY A 97 -1.30 7.05 -8.69
N PHE A 98 -2.00 6.32 -7.84
CA PHE A 98 -1.74 6.28 -6.40
C PHE A 98 -0.41 5.58 -6.06
N GLY A 99 -0.03 4.54 -6.80
CA GLY A 99 1.27 3.87 -6.67
C GLY A 99 2.44 4.81 -6.96
N ARG A 100 2.40 5.50 -8.11
CA ARG A 100 3.36 6.56 -8.48
C ARG A 100 3.43 7.67 -7.44
N TRP A 101 2.28 8.07 -6.88
CA TRP A 101 2.25 9.11 -5.85
C TRP A 101 2.88 8.63 -4.53
N ALA A 102 2.58 7.41 -4.11
CA ALA A 102 3.17 6.79 -2.93
C ALA A 102 4.69 6.63 -3.05
N GLU A 103 5.21 6.28 -4.23
CA GLU A 103 6.66 6.23 -4.51
C GLU A 103 7.32 7.60 -4.38
N ARG A 104 6.72 8.66 -4.93
CA ARG A 104 7.23 10.03 -4.80
C ARG A 104 7.33 10.49 -3.34
N ILE A 105 6.42 10.05 -2.48
CA ILE A 105 6.45 10.36 -1.05
C ILE A 105 7.52 9.54 -0.32
N GLY A 106 7.68 8.27 -0.68
CA GLY A 106 8.68 7.38 -0.08
C GLY A 106 10.13 7.75 -0.40
N ASN A 107 10.40 8.28 -1.60
CA ASN A 107 11.76 8.60 -2.05
C ASN A 107 12.38 9.85 -1.39
N LYS A 108 11.66 10.55 -0.50
CA LYS A 108 12.19 11.69 0.27
C LYS A 108 13.01 11.29 1.50
N ALA A 109 13.02 10.01 1.88
CA ALA A 109 13.92 9.52 2.90
C ALA A 109 15.32 9.35 2.28
N GLY A 110 16.19 10.35 2.48
CA GLY A 110 17.59 10.31 2.05
C GLY A 110 18.38 9.13 2.63
N PRO A 111 19.60 8.88 2.12
CA PRO A 111 20.45 7.80 2.60
C PRO A 111 20.74 7.95 4.12
N PRO A 112 20.96 6.84 4.85
CA PRO A 112 21.31 6.90 6.26
C PRO A 112 22.56 7.75 6.47
N PRO A 113 22.66 8.51 7.57
CA PRO A 113 23.91 9.15 7.95
C PRO A 113 25.01 8.09 8.13
N PRO A 114 26.27 8.41 7.82
CA PRO A 114 27.37 7.48 8.01
C PRO A 114 27.41 7.02 9.47
N VAL A 115 27.48 5.70 9.66
CA VAL A 115 27.65 5.08 10.99
C VAL A 115 29.11 5.27 11.37
N ASP A 116 29.41 6.36 12.08
CA ASP A 116 30.72 6.52 12.72
C ASP A 116 30.83 5.47 13.84
N ARG A 117 31.70 4.48 13.61
CA ARG A 117 32.03 3.41 14.56
C ARG A 117 33.14 3.82 15.51
#